data_AF-A0A2V8ZMW4-F1
#
_entry.id   AF-A0A2V8ZMW4-F1
#
_cell.length_a   1.000
_cell.length_b   1.000
_cell.length_c   1.000
_cell.angle_alpha   90.00
_cell.angle_beta   90.00
_cell.angle_gamma   90.00
#
_symmetry.space_group_name_H-M   'P 1'
#
loop_
_entity.id
_entity.type
_entity.pdbx_description
1 polymer ?
#
loop_
_entity_poly.entity_id
_entity_poly.type
_entity_poly.pdbx_seq_one_letter_code
_entity_poly.pdbx_strand_id
1 'polypeptide(L)'
;MKRVFVNSGLFITVFFWAALGASFAQDQQPTTASVNAPFAGATVSEWKGTIHLTLPGQSPSAPTQGETLPPGTVLETGGGQLLLQLVDGSQVLVRAHTRLTVQQPTPTDRGYFQLLLGRIRATITKRTGGAPPFELGTPSAVIGVRGTQFEVEVNKHQETIVDVFEGTVEVFGRHSRTSVSVEAGSSTRVGMDTPPEPPRPTAEMHSNAGGNRGNQGNSGFPGSNRAAQGAAHARGKP
;
A
#
# COMPACT_ATOMS: atom_id res chain seq x y z
N MET A 1 49.72 57.97 -36.48
CA MET A 1 49.03 58.91 -37.41
C MET A 1 49.36 58.49 -38.85
N LYS A 2 48.35 58.48 -39.75
CA LYS A 2 48.42 58.28 -41.23
C LYS A 2 48.70 56.82 -41.68
N ARG A 3 47.67 56.00 -41.97
CA ARG A 3 46.96 55.80 -43.26
C ARG A 3 47.89 55.49 -44.45
N VAL A 4 47.75 54.31 -45.07
CA VAL A 4 47.31 54.08 -46.47
C VAL A 4 47.30 52.56 -46.78
N PHE A 5 46.35 52.19 -47.64
CA PHE A 5 45.79 50.88 -48.00
C PHE A 5 46.52 50.18 -49.16
N VAL A 6 45.96 49.01 -49.56
CA VAL A 6 46.03 48.28 -50.86
C VAL A 6 46.92 47.01 -50.77
N ASN A 7 46.46 45.78 -51.03
CA ASN A 7 45.80 45.30 -52.25
C ASN A 7 45.17 43.88 -52.13
N SER A 8 44.45 43.50 -53.19
CA SER A 8 43.97 42.15 -53.57
C SER A 8 42.80 41.61 -52.76
N GLY A 9 41.60 41.43 -53.31
CA GLY A 9 41.20 41.21 -54.68
C GLY A 9 40.13 40.11 -54.64
N LEU A 10 39.27 40.09 -55.66
CA LEU A 10 38.51 38.92 -56.12
C LEU A 10 36.99 38.87 -55.84
N PHE A 11 36.25 39.25 -56.89
CA PHE A 11 35.09 38.57 -57.50
C PHE A 11 33.71 38.51 -56.82
N ILE A 12 32.74 38.98 -57.62
CA ILE A 12 31.38 38.47 -57.84
C ILE A 12 30.26 38.94 -56.89
N THR A 13 29.56 39.95 -57.41
CA THR A 13 28.12 40.20 -57.32
C THR A 13 27.26 38.93 -57.37
N VAL A 14 26.30 38.77 -56.45
CA VAL A 14 24.84 38.88 -56.72
C VAL A 14 24.08 38.88 -55.38
N PHE A 15 23.36 39.98 -55.17
CA PHE A 15 22.27 40.19 -54.21
C PHE A 15 21.17 39.12 -54.39
N PHE A 16 20.73 38.47 -53.31
CA PHE A 16 19.42 37.80 -53.08
C PHE A 16 19.67 36.83 -51.90
N TRP A 17 18.93 36.75 -50.79
CA TRP A 17 17.60 37.21 -50.44
C TRP A 17 17.43 37.04 -48.91
N ALA A 18 16.53 37.85 -48.33
CA ALA A 18 15.82 37.63 -47.07
C ALA A 18 16.62 37.27 -45.81
N ALA A 19 16.92 38.31 -45.03
CA ALA A 19 17.16 38.17 -43.60
C ALA A 19 15.84 38.01 -42.83
N LEU A 20 15.98 37.46 -41.62
CA LEU A 20 15.09 37.59 -40.47
C LEU A 20 13.86 36.70 -40.42
N GLY A 21 14.01 35.62 -39.64
CA GLY A 21 12.88 34.92 -39.05
C GLY A 21 13.19 33.46 -38.74
N ALA A 22 14.30 33.17 -38.04
CA ALA A 22 14.43 31.89 -37.36
C ALA A 22 13.37 31.87 -36.24
N SER A 23 12.16 31.44 -36.59
CA SER A 23 11.18 31.03 -35.59
C SER A 23 11.75 29.77 -34.97
N PHE A 24 12.49 29.94 -33.88
CA PHE A 24 12.59 28.91 -32.87
C PHE A 24 11.15 28.69 -32.40
N ALA A 25 10.48 27.71 -33.00
CA ALA A 25 9.34 27.06 -32.40
C ALA A 25 9.89 26.40 -31.14
N GLN A 26 9.90 27.18 -30.06
CA GLN A 26 10.29 26.71 -28.76
C GLN A 26 9.26 25.66 -28.38
N ASP A 27 9.73 24.43 -28.20
CA ASP A 27 8.99 23.29 -27.68
C ASP A 27 8.11 23.73 -26.51
N GLN A 28 6.84 24.02 -26.78
CA GLN A 28 5.81 23.91 -25.77
C GLN A 28 5.48 22.44 -25.68
N GLN A 29 6.40 21.69 -25.07
CA GLN A 29 6.10 20.44 -24.39
C GLN A 29 4.80 20.71 -23.62
N PRO A 30 3.70 19.99 -23.88
CA PRO A 30 2.48 20.21 -23.14
C PRO A 30 2.85 20.08 -21.66
N THR A 31 2.78 21.19 -20.95
CA THR A 31 2.84 21.21 -19.50
C THR A 31 1.53 20.58 -19.07
N THR A 32 1.44 19.25 -19.16
CA THR A 32 0.42 18.47 -18.47
C THR A 32 0.77 18.58 -16.99
N ALA A 33 0.41 19.73 -16.42
CA ALA A 33 0.09 19.83 -15.01
C ALA A 33 -0.73 18.58 -14.68
N SER A 34 -0.20 17.75 -13.77
CA SER A 34 -0.80 16.48 -13.37
C SER A 34 -2.25 16.74 -12.97
N VAL A 35 -3.17 16.49 -13.89
CA VAL A 35 -4.60 16.67 -13.69
C VAL A 35 -5.00 15.65 -12.64
N ASN A 36 -5.29 16.13 -11.43
CA ASN A 36 -5.93 15.39 -10.35
C ASN A 36 -5.35 14.00 -10.10
N ALA A 37 -4.27 13.94 -9.31
CA ALA A 37 -4.05 12.79 -8.45
C ALA A 37 -4.85 13.05 -7.16
N PRO A 38 -6.13 12.62 -7.02
CA PRO A 38 -6.96 12.87 -5.84
C PRO A 38 -6.49 12.11 -4.58
N PHE A 39 -5.26 11.64 -4.60
CA PHE A 39 -4.59 11.05 -3.45
C PHE A 39 -3.15 11.60 -3.29
N ALA A 40 -2.76 12.60 -4.10
CA ALA A 40 -1.55 13.37 -3.89
C ALA A 40 -1.77 14.31 -2.71
N GLY A 41 -1.11 14.02 -1.59
CA GLY A 41 -1.28 14.73 -0.32
C GLY A 41 -2.06 13.89 0.67
N ALA A 42 -1.35 13.00 1.37
CA ALA A 42 -1.86 12.40 2.59
C ALA A 42 -1.58 13.37 3.73
N THR A 43 -2.55 13.68 4.57
CA THR A 43 -2.37 14.56 5.73
C THR A 43 -2.32 13.72 7.00
N VAL A 44 -1.42 14.05 7.91
CA VAL A 44 -1.38 13.44 9.24
C VAL A 44 -2.60 13.90 10.03
N SER A 45 -3.53 12.99 10.33
CA SER A 45 -4.71 13.30 11.14
C SER A 45 -4.44 13.12 12.62
N GLU A 46 -3.90 11.96 13.01
CA GLU A 46 -3.60 11.63 14.39
C GLU A 46 -2.40 10.69 14.45
N TRP A 47 -1.64 10.73 15.54
CA TRP A 47 -0.51 9.83 15.74
C TRP A 47 -0.25 9.56 17.21
N LYS A 48 0.34 8.40 17.50
CA LYS A 48 0.71 8.00 18.85
C LYS A 48 1.96 7.15 18.85
N GLY A 49 2.86 7.39 19.80
CA GLY A 49 4.09 6.60 19.98
C GLY A 49 5.24 7.06 19.09
N THR A 50 6.23 6.20 18.90
CA THR A 50 7.46 6.54 18.17
C THR A 50 7.27 6.43 16.66
N ILE A 51 7.32 7.55 15.96
CA ILE A 51 7.14 7.65 14.52
C ILE A 51 8.17 8.65 13.97
N HIS A 52 8.78 8.28 12.86
CA HIS A 52 9.74 9.08 12.12
C HIS A 52 9.23 9.31 10.70
N LEU A 53 9.14 10.56 10.30
CA LEU A 53 8.82 10.99 8.95
C LEU A 53 10.06 11.62 8.34
N THR A 54 10.41 11.19 7.14
CA THR A 54 11.53 11.75 6.37
C THR A 54 10.96 12.35 5.11
N LEU A 55 10.78 13.67 5.12
CA LEU A 55 10.37 14.41 3.94
C LEU A 55 11.50 14.44 2.90
N PRO A 56 11.18 14.59 1.60
CA PRO A 56 12.18 14.63 0.55
C PRO A 56 13.19 15.77 0.79
N GLY A 57 14.47 15.39 0.93
CA GLY A 57 15.56 16.35 1.17
C GLY A 57 15.66 16.87 2.60
N GLN A 58 14.90 16.32 3.55
CA GLN A 58 14.96 16.68 4.97
C GLN A 58 15.44 15.52 5.84
N SER A 59 15.83 15.84 7.08
CA SER A 59 16.16 14.83 8.08
C SER A 59 14.90 14.25 8.73
N PRO A 60 14.96 13.05 9.31
CA PRO A 60 13.82 12.44 9.99
C PRO A 60 13.29 13.33 11.13
N SER A 61 11.99 13.62 11.11
CA SER A 61 11.26 14.40 12.11
C SER A 61 10.09 13.58 12.69
N ALA A 62 9.50 14.07 13.78
CA ALA A 62 8.26 13.50 14.29
C ALA A 62 7.05 14.03 13.48
N PRO A 63 5.97 13.24 13.32
CA PRO A 63 4.75 13.70 12.68
C PRO A 63 4.15 14.93 13.37
N THR A 64 3.73 15.90 12.56
CA THR A 64 2.90 17.01 13.03
C THR A 64 1.46 16.81 12.59
N GLN A 65 0.50 17.02 13.49
CA GLN A 65 -0.91 16.95 13.13
C GLN A 65 -1.25 18.04 12.10
N GLY A 66 -1.96 17.67 11.03
CA GLY A 66 -2.28 18.53 9.90
C GLY A 66 -1.16 18.66 8.88
N GLU A 67 -0.02 17.97 9.06
CA GLU A 67 1.09 18.00 8.10
C GLU A 67 0.76 17.21 6.84
N THR A 68 0.85 17.87 5.69
CA THR A 68 0.69 17.23 4.38
C THR A 68 1.99 16.54 3.98
N LEU A 69 1.90 15.25 3.66
CA LEU A 69 3.01 14.42 3.22
C LEU A 69 3.15 14.53 1.69
N PRO A 70 4.21 15.19 1.17
CA PRO A 70 4.47 15.22 -0.26
C PRO A 70 4.95 13.84 -0.77
N PRO A 71 4.83 13.57 -2.07
CA PRO A 71 5.48 12.41 -2.69
C PRO A 71 6.98 12.37 -2.40
N GLY A 72 7.52 11.16 -2.18
CA GLY A 72 8.89 10.94 -1.75
C GLY A 72 9.08 10.90 -0.23
N THR A 73 8.02 11.17 0.55
CA THR A 73 8.08 11.06 2.01
C THR A 73 8.17 9.60 2.44
N VAL A 74 9.12 9.30 3.33
CA VAL A 74 9.27 7.98 3.96
C VAL A 74 8.76 8.06 5.38
N LEU A 75 7.83 7.18 5.71
CA LEU A 75 7.24 7.02 7.03
C LEU A 75 7.75 5.72 7.66
N GLU A 76 8.31 5.84 8.86
CA GLU A 76 8.78 4.72 9.67
C GLU A 76 8.12 4.78 11.04
N THR A 77 7.35 3.76 11.38
CA THR A 77 6.68 3.63 12.68
C THR A 77 7.42 2.60 13.52
N GLY A 78 7.83 2.99 14.73
CA GLY A 78 8.37 2.09 15.74
C GLY A 78 7.23 1.40 16.48
N GLY A 79 7.14 1.57 17.80
CA GLY A 79 5.98 1.11 18.59
C GLY A 79 4.73 2.00 18.49
N GLY A 80 4.65 2.84 17.46
CA GLY A 80 3.59 3.84 17.28
C GLY A 80 2.59 3.51 16.18
N GLN A 81 1.54 4.30 16.06
CA GLN A 81 0.55 4.21 14.99
C GLN A 81 0.21 5.61 14.47
N LEU A 82 -0.03 5.72 13.17
CA LEU A 82 -0.32 6.96 12.47
C LEU A 82 -1.61 6.82 11.67
N LEU A 83 -2.55 7.73 11.85
CA LEU A 83 -3.73 7.87 11.01
C LEU A 83 -3.48 8.95 9.97
N LEU A 84 -3.51 8.55 8.71
CA LEU A 84 -3.43 9.43 7.56
C LEU A 84 -4.82 9.65 6.97
N GLN A 85 -5.12 10.89 6.63
CA GLN A 85 -6.33 11.30 5.94
C GLN A 85 -5.97 11.72 4.52
N LEU A 86 -6.58 11.09 3.53
CA LEU A 86 -6.41 11.44 2.12
C LEU A 86 -7.43 12.51 1.73
N VAL A 87 -7.12 13.27 0.67
CA VAL A 87 -7.97 14.38 0.21
C VAL A 87 -9.37 13.95 -0.26
N ASP A 88 -9.55 12.66 -0.59
CA ASP A 88 -10.84 12.09 -1.01
C ASP A 88 -11.70 11.58 0.16
N GLY A 89 -11.27 11.81 1.40
CA GLY A 89 -11.95 11.32 2.60
C GLY A 89 -11.52 9.92 3.05
N SER A 90 -10.67 9.23 2.28
CA SER A 90 -10.13 7.92 2.67
C SER A 90 -9.17 8.02 3.86
N GLN A 91 -9.13 6.97 4.67
CA GLN A 91 -8.30 6.90 5.87
C GLN A 91 -7.33 5.72 5.78
N VAL A 92 -6.07 5.96 6.11
CA VAL A 92 -5.03 4.92 6.16
C VAL A 92 -4.40 4.93 7.55
N LEU A 93 -4.68 3.89 8.31
CA LEU A 93 -4.08 3.63 9.61
C LEU A 93 -2.80 2.80 9.42
N VAL A 94 -1.66 3.42 9.64
CA VAL A 94 -0.34 2.78 9.65
C VAL A 94 -0.07 2.26 11.06
N ARG A 95 0.14 0.95 11.20
CA ARG A 95 0.36 0.30 12.50
C ARG A 95 1.84 0.31 12.87
N ALA A 96 2.15 -0.11 14.09
CA ALA A 96 3.52 -0.23 14.57
C ALA A 96 4.40 -1.12 13.68
N HIS A 97 5.70 -0.84 13.68
CA HIS A 97 6.73 -1.55 12.93
C HIS A 97 6.50 -1.54 11.41
N THR A 98 5.98 -0.43 10.90
CA THR A 98 5.64 -0.26 9.49
C THR A 98 6.52 0.77 8.82
N ARG A 99 6.98 0.43 7.61
CA ARG A 99 7.72 1.30 6.71
C ARG A 99 6.92 1.51 5.44
N LEU A 100 6.50 2.75 5.21
CA LEU A 100 5.64 3.16 4.10
C LEU A 100 6.30 4.34 3.38
N THR A 101 6.29 4.34 2.06
CA THR A 101 6.73 5.48 1.25
C THR A 101 5.55 6.04 0.48
N VAL A 102 5.36 7.35 0.56
CA VAL A 102 4.37 8.07 -0.26
C VAL A 102 4.97 8.28 -1.64
N GLN A 103 4.25 7.87 -2.68
CA GLN A 103 4.69 8.03 -4.07
C GLN A 103 3.65 8.79 -4.88
N GLN A 104 4.10 9.41 -5.96
CA GLN A 104 3.21 9.98 -6.95
C GLN A 104 2.94 8.94 -8.02
N PRO A 105 1.67 8.68 -8.38
CA PRO A 105 1.37 7.80 -9.48
C PRO A 105 2.01 8.34 -10.74
N THR A 106 2.72 7.45 -11.42
CA THR A 106 3.23 7.67 -12.76
C THR A 106 2.41 6.81 -13.74
N PRO A 107 2.49 7.07 -15.05
CA PRO A 107 1.86 6.22 -16.06
C PRO A 107 2.28 4.74 -15.97
N THR A 108 3.47 4.48 -15.42
CA THR A 108 4.07 3.14 -15.31
C THR A 108 3.82 2.49 -13.94
N ASP A 109 3.71 3.30 -12.88
CA ASP A 109 3.45 2.84 -11.51
C ASP A 109 2.36 3.69 -10.89
N ARG A 110 1.14 3.15 -10.81
CA ARG A 110 -0.03 3.89 -10.34
C ARG A 110 -0.20 3.84 -8.82
N GLY A 111 0.74 3.21 -8.10
CA GLY A 111 0.77 3.15 -6.65
C GLY A 111 0.97 4.52 -6.00
N TYR A 112 0.04 4.92 -5.12
CA TYR A 112 0.17 6.15 -4.33
C TYR A 112 1.01 5.94 -3.06
N PHE A 113 1.07 4.69 -2.62
CA PHE A 113 1.82 4.28 -1.45
C PHE A 113 2.59 3.01 -1.77
N GLN A 114 3.80 2.91 -1.25
CA GLN A 114 4.62 1.72 -1.30
C GLN A 114 4.84 1.22 0.13
N LEU A 115 4.19 0.12 0.50
CA LEU A 115 4.37 -0.54 1.79
C LEU A 115 5.54 -1.52 1.68
N LEU A 116 6.65 -1.24 2.37
CA LEU A 116 7.86 -2.05 2.31
C LEU A 116 7.89 -3.14 3.37
N LEU A 117 7.33 -2.86 4.54
CA LEU A 117 7.30 -3.77 5.70
C LEU A 117 6.21 -3.31 6.67
N GLY A 118 5.58 -4.24 7.38
CA GLY A 118 4.66 -3.96 8.47
C GLY A 118 3.22 -4.09 8.02
N ARG A 119 2.31 -3.32 8.65
CA ARG A 119 0.87 -3.51 8.46
C ARG A 119 0.14 -2.18 8.39
N ILE A 120 -0.76 -2.08 7.42
CA ILE A 120 -1.64 -0.91 7.28
C ILE A 120 -3.08 -1.37 7.13
N ARG A 121 -3.99 -0.58 7.70
CA ARG A 121 -5.43 -0.74 7.50
C ARG A 121 -5.94 0.47 6.76
N ALA A 122 -6.53 0.26 5.59
CA ALA A 122 -7.05 1.33 4.75
C ALA A 122 -8.57 1.20 4.63
N THR A 123 -9.24 2.34 4.75
CA THR A 123 -10.67 2.50 4.49
C THR A 123 -10.81 3.50 3.36
N ILE A 124 -11.08 2.98 2.17
CA ILE A 124 -11.13 3.77 0.94
C ILE A 124 -12.58 4.06 0.61
N THR A 125 -12.90 5.35 0.46
CA THR A 125 -14.25 5.77 0.10
C THR A 125 -14.59 5.29 -1.31
N LYS A 126 -15.76 4.64 -1.47
CA LYS A 126 -16.29 4.23 -2.79
C LYS A 126 -16.48 5.48 -3.66
N ARG A 127 -15.84 5.49 -4.83
CA ARG A 127 -15.98 6.59 -5.80
C ARG A 127 -16.80 6.17 -7.01
N THR A 128 -17.81 6.99 -7.31
CA THR A 128 -18.65 6.89 -8.49
C THR A 128 -18.09 7.81 -9.58
N GLY A 129 -18.05 7.38 -10.85
CA GLY A 129 -17.71 8.27 -11.97
C GLY A 129 -16.31 8.13 -12.60
N GLY A 130 -15.70 6.95 -12.59
CA GLY A 130 -14.54 6.65 -13.46
C GLY A 130 -13.18 7.19 -13.00
N ALA A 131 -13.08 7.74 -11.79
CA ALA A 131 -11.80 8.11 -11.19
C ALA A 131 -10.87 6.88 -11.06
N PRO A 132 -9.54 7.06 -11.15
CA PRO A 132 -8.60 5.97 -11.02
C PRO A 132 -8.74 5.28 -9.66
N PRO A 133 -8.62 3.93 -9.61
CA PRO A 133 -8.66 3.20 -8.35
C PRO A 133 -7.51 3.63 -7.43
N PHE A 134 -7.70 3.40 -6.13
CA PHE A 134 -6.60 3.53 -5.19
C PHE A 134 -5.68 2.33 -5.39
N GLU A 135 -4.38 2.58 -5.59
CA GLU A 135 -3.39 1.52 -5.69
C GLU A 135 -2.36 1.64 -4.57
N LEU A 136 -2.11 0.51 -3.90
CA LEU A 136 -1.07 0.32 -2.91
C LEU A 136 -0.04 -0.67 -3.46
N GLY A 137 1.19 -0.23 -3.61
CA GLY A 137 2.31 -1.08 -3.99
C GLY A 137 2.92 -1.79 -2.78
N THR A 138 3.32 -3.03 -2.99
CA THR A 138 4.19 -3.82 -2.09
C THR A 138 5.34 -4.41 -2.93
N PRO A 139 6.38 -4.96 -2.30
CA PRO A 139 7.47 -5.58 -3.04
C PRO A 139 6.99 -6.74 -3.94
N SER A 140 6.04 -7.57 -3.49
CA SER A 140 5.54 -8.73 -4.23
C SER A 140 4.31 -8.45 -5.11
N ALA A 141 3.48 -7.47 -4.75
CA ALA A 141 2.19 -7.25 -5.40
C ALA A 141 1.77 -5.77 -5.45
N VAL A 142 0.85 -5.45 -6.36
CA VAL A 142 0.11 -4.19 -6.41
C VAL A 142 -1.34 -4.48 -6.06
N ILE A 143 -1.87 -3.74 -5.08
CA ILE A 143 -3.22 -3.89 -4.56
C ILE A 143 -4.08 -2.76 -5.13
N GLY A 144 -4.94 -3.08 -6.08
CA GLY A 144 -5.90 -2.18 -6.70
C GLY A 144 -7.25 -2.24 -5.98
N VAL A 145 -7.73 -1.08 -5.54
CA VAL A 145 -8.87 -0.98 -4.62
C VAL A 145 -9.95 -0.09 -5.20
N ARG A 146 -11.17 -0.62 -5.23
CA ARG A 146 -12.37 0.12 -5.62
C ARG A 146 -13.37 0.21 -4.48
N GLY A 147 -13.06 1.07 -3.51
CA GLY A 147 -13.97 1.41 -2.41
C GLY A 147 -14.18 0.27 -1.42
N THR A 148 -13.13 -0.03 -0.65
CA THR A 148 -13.10 -1.16 0.28
C THR A 148 -12.52 -0.77 1.63
N GLN A 149 -12.84 -1.60 2.61
CA GLN A 149 -12.11 -1.66 3.87
C GLN A 149 -11.22 -2.91 3.84
N PHE A 150 -9.91 -2.73 3.97
CA PHE A 150 -8.95 -3.82 3.86
C PHE A 150 -7.73 -3.57 4.76
N GLU A 151 -7.02 -4.64 5.09
CA GLU A 151 -5.74 -4.62 5.79
C GLU A 151 -4.69 -5.30 4.90
N VAL A 152 -3.50 -4.71 4.84
CA VAL A 152 -2.36 -5.29 4.13
C VAL A 152 -1.21 -5.42 5.09
N GLU A 153 -0.62 -6.60 5.11
CA GLU A 153 0.59 -6.91 5.85
C GLU A 153 1.70 -7.32 4.89
N VAL A 154 2.89 -6.76 5.07
CA VAL A 154 4.12 -7.19 4.40
C VAL A 154 5.07 -7.70 5.47
N ASN A 155 5.41 -8.98 5.41
CA ASN A 155 6.31 -9.59 6.36
C ASN A 155 7.79 -9.41 5.96
N LYS A 156 8.71 -9.87 6.82
CA LYS A 156 10.16 -9.78 6.57
C LYS A 156 10.64 -10.62 5.38
N HIS A 157 9.85 -11.62 4.97
CA HIS A 157 10.11 -12.44 3.78
C HIS A 157 9.55 -11.79 2.50
N GLN A 158 9.05 -10.55 2.60
CA GLN A 158 8.44 -9.81 1.50
C GLN A 158 7.21 -10.52 0.92
N GLU A 159 6.53 -11.31 1.75
CA GLU A 159 5.22 -11.83 1.44
C GLU A 159 4.17 -10.80 1.85
N THR A 160 3.24 -10.55 0.93
CA THR A 160 2.13 -9.65 1.12
C THR A 160 0.89 -10.46 1.41
N ILE A 161 0.22 -10.14 2.52
CA ILE A 161 -1.04 -10.71 2.94
C ILE A 161 -2.08 -9.60 2.85
N VAL A 162 -3.20 -9.87 2.19
CA VAL A 162 -4.29 -8.90 2.01
C VAL A 162 -5.56 -9.48 2.59
N ASP A 163 -6.15 -8.79 3.55
CA ASP A 163 -7.42 -9.12 4.18
C ASP A 163 -8.49 -8.11 3.77
N VAL A 164 -9.60 -8.58 3.20
CA VAL A 164 -10.68 -7.71 2.74
C VAL A 164 -11.87 -7.84 3.70
N PHE A 165 -12.25 -6.73 4.32
CA PHE A 165 -13.40 -6.68 5.23
C PHE A 165 -14.68 -6.29 4.51
N GLU A 166 -14.60 -5.35 3.56
CA GLU A 166 -15.77 -4.88 2.80
C GLU A 166 -15.38 -4.57 1.35
N GLY A 167 -16.23 -4.95 0.39
CA GLY A 167 -16.05 -4.68 -1.04
C GLY A 167 -15.14 -5.70 -1.73
N THR A 168 -14.43 -5.25 -2.78
CA THR A 168 -13.59 -6.11 -3.62
C THR A 168 -12.24 -5.45 -3.90
N VAL A 169 -11.17 -6.21 -3.72
CA VAL A 169 -9.79 -5.79 -3.92
C VAL A 169 -9.15 -6.67 -5.00
N GLU A 170 -8.51 -6.04 -5.98
CA GLU A 170 -7.71 -6.75 -6.97
C GLU A 170 -6.25 -6.79 -6.52
N VAL A 171 -5.66 -7.97 -6.46
CA VAL A 171 -4.26 -8.16 -6.08
C VAL A 171 -3.50 -8.67 -7.29
N PHE A 172 -2.60 -7.86 -7.81
CA PHE A 172 -1.75 -8.16 -8.96
C PHE A 172 -0.33 -8.51 -8.50
N GLY A 173 0.13 -9.73 -8.75
CA GLY A 173 1.51 -10.14 -8.46
C GLY A 173 2.50 -9.50 -9.44
N ARG A 174 3.48 -8.74 -8.94
CA ARG A 174 4.44 -8.00 -9.78
C ARG A 174 5.28 -8.93 -10.66
N HIS A 175 5.77 -10.03 -10.11
CA HIS A 175 6.65 -10.96 -10.83
C HIS A 175 5.87 -12.01 -11.60
N SER A 176 4.79 -12.52 -11.04
CA SER A 176 3.95 -13.54 -11.66
C SER A 176 3.07 -12.99 -12.79
N ARG A 177 2.84 -11.67 -12.86
CA ARG A 177 1.96 -10.99 -13.82
C ARG A 177 0.54 -11.57 -13.87
N THR A 178 0.08 -12.06 -12.72
CA THR A 178 -1.27 -12.60 -12.54
C THR A 178 -2.02 -11.74 -11.53
N SER A 179 -3.33 -11.55 -11.72
CA SER A 179 -4.19 -10.93 -10.72
C SER A 179 -5.20 -11.90 -10.17
N VAL A 180 -5.59 -11.65 -8.92
CA VAL A 180 -6.69 -12.33 -8.24
C VAL A 180 -7.62 -11.29 -7.63
N SER A 181 -8.91 -11.51 -7.78
CA SER A 181 -9.93 -10.68 -7.14
C SER A 181 -10.30 -11.28 -5.79
N VAL A 182 -10.20 -10.48 -4.73
CA VAL A 182 -10.48 -10.86 -3.35
C VAL A 182 -11.72 -10.11 -2.88
N GLU A 183 -12.75 -10.85 -2.50
CA GLU A 183 -14.00 -10.30 -1.99
C GLU A 183 -13.99 -10.18 -0.47
N ALA A 184 -14.95 -9.42 0.06
CA ALA A 184 -15.17 -9.26 1.50
C ALA A 184 -15.24 -10.60 2.24
N GLY A 185 -14.58 -10.68 3.38
CA GLY A 185 -14.47 -11.89 4.19
C GLY A 185 -13.43 -12.90 3.69
N SER A 186 -12.74 -12.58 2.59
CA SER A 186 -11.64 -13.38 2.06
C SER A 186 -10.30 -12.66 2.16
N SER A 187 -9.25 -13.46 2.06
CA SER A 187 -7.87 -13.02 2.10
C SER A 187 -7.04 -13.77 1.07
N THR A 188 -5.94 -13.16 0.65
CA THR A 188 -4.94 -13.77 -0.25
C THR A 188 -3.52 -13.51 0.26
N ARG A 189 -2.58 -14.34 -0.18
CA ARG A 189 -1.15 -14.19 0.05
C ARG A 189 -0.41 -14.18 -1.28
N VAL A 190 0.60 -13.31 -1.38
CA VAL A 190 1.50 -13.20 -2.53
C VAL A 190 2.94 -13.08 -2.05
N GLY A 191 3.76 -14.10 -2.31
CA GLY A 191 5.22 -14.02 -2.18
C GLY A 191 5.87 -13.38 -3.39
N MET A 192 7.17 -13.05 -3.29
CA MET A 192 7.92 -12.34 -4.35
C MET A 192 7.83 -13.04 -5.71
N ASP A 193 8.12 -14.34 -5.76
CA ASP A 193 8.20 -15.13 -7.00
C ASP A 193 7.02 -16.09 -7.19
N THR A 194 5.99 -15.95 -6.35
CA THR A 194 4.81 -16.82 -6.39
C THR A 194 3.60 -16.05 -6.93
N PRO A 195 2.73 -16.69 -7.72
CA PRO A 195 1.45 -16.09 -8.07
C PRO A 195 0.61 -15.84 -6.81
N PRO A 196 -0.32 -14.86 -6.84
CA PRO A 196 -1.28 -14.69 -5.77
C PRO A 196 -2.04 -15.98 -5.50
N GLU A 197 -2.11 -16.39 -4.24
CA GLU A 197 -2.91 -17.54 -3.84
C GLU A 197 -4.41 -17.26 -4.12
N PRO A 198 -5.20 -18.29 -4.46
CA PRO A 198 -6.65 -18.14 -4.55
C PRO A 198 -7.21 -17.59 -3.24
N PRO A 199 -8.23 -16.71 -3.28
CA PRO A 199 -8.80 -16.12 -2.08
C PRO A 199 -9.38 -17.23 -1.19
N ARG A 200 -9.10 -17.15 0.11
CA ARG A 200 -9.67 -18.05 1.12
C ARG A 200 -10.32 -17.25 2.23
N PRO A 201 -11.29 -17.79 2.97
CA PRO A 201 -11.92 -17.08 4.07
C PRO A 201 -10.88 -16.55 5.07
N THR A 202 -10.97 -15.28 5.46
CA THR A 202 -10.02 -14.63 6.37
C THR A 202 -9.91 -15.37 7.71
N ALA A 203 -11.04 -15.91 8.19
CA ALA A 203 -11.10 -16.72 9.40
C ALA A 203 -10.17 -17.95 9.32
N GLU A 204 -10.11 -18.61 8.17
CA GLU A 204 -9.26 -19.79 7.97
C GLU A 204 -7.78 -19.39 7.91
N MET A 205 -7.44 -18.33 7.16
CA MET A 205 -6.06 -17.89 6.99
C MET A 205 -5.41 -17.45 8.31
N HIS A 206 -6.18 -16.76 9.17
CA HIS A 206 -5.70 -16.36 10.50
C HIS A 206 -5.80 -17.47 11.55
N SER A 207 -6.72 -18.44 11.40
CA SER A 207 -6.77 -19.60 12.29
C SER A 207 -5.54 -20.51 12.15
N ASN A 208 -4.99 -20.64 10.94
CA ASN A 208 -3.76 -21.40 10.70
C ASN A 208 -2.49 -20.72 11.26
N ALA A 209 -2.51 -19.40 11.52
CA ALA A 209 -1.41 -18.73 12.21
C ALA A 209 -1.44 -18.94 13.74
N GLY A 210 -2.57 -19.39 14.31
CA GLY A 210 -2.75 -19.69 15.73
C GLY A 210 -2.88 -21.18 16.08
N GLY A 211 -2.87 -22.06 15.09
CA GLY A 211 -3.20 -23.48 15.23
C GLY A 211 -2.08 -24.38 15.72
N ASN A 212 -1.37 -24.04 16.81
CA ASN A 212 -0.70 -25.06 17.62
C ASN A 212 -0.53 -24.64 19.09
N ARG A 213 -1.63 -24.32 19.76
CA ARG A 213 -1.71 -24.31 21.22
C ARG A 213 -2.85 -25.21 21.68
N GLY A 214 -2.49 -26.47 21.93
CA GLY A 214 -3.07 -27.28 23.00
C GLY A 214 -4.51 -27.76 22.83
N ASN A 215 -4.77 -28.62 21.84
CA ASN A 215 -5.75 -29.69 22.05
C ASN A 215 -5.04 -30.90 22.71
N GLN A 216 -4.60 -30.71 23.96
CA GLN A 216 -4.21 -31.78 24.88
C GLN A 216 -4.77 -31.39 26.24
N GLY A 217 -5.95 -31.93 26.58
CA GLY A 217 -6.57 -31.64 27.86
C GLY A 217 -8.06 -31.94 27.94
N ASN A 218 -8.52 -33.08 27.42
CA ASN A 218 -9.76 -33.69 27.92
C ASN A 218 -9.40 -35.00 28.63
N SER A 219 -8.78 -34.87 29.79
CA SER A 219 -8.59 -35.95 30.75
C SER A 219 -9.70 -35.90 31.80
N GLY A 220 -10.55 -36.92 31.78
CA GLY A 220 -11.14 -37.56 32.96
C GLY A 220 -12.00 -36.72 33.90
N PHE A 221 -13.32 -36.73 33.67
CA PHE A 221 -14.29 -36.61 34.76
C PHE A 221 -14.66 -38.02 35.24
N PRO A 222 -14.31 -38.43 36.49
CA PRO A 222 -14.91 -39.60 37.09
C PRO A 222 -16.36 -39.26 37.45
N GLY A 223 -17.30 -39.90 36.75
CA GLY A 223 -18.72 -39.84 37.06
C GLY A 223 -18.99 -40.41 38.46
N SER A 224 -19.45 -39.54 39.36
CA SER A 224 -20.03 -39.92 40.64
C SER A 224 -21.37 -40.62 40.40
N ASN A 225 -21.38 -41.95 40.33
CA ASN A 225 -22.61 -42.73 40.42
C ASN A 225 -22.92 -43.03 41.89
N ARG A 226 -23.70 -42.14 42.51
CA ARG A 226 -24.55 -42.47 43.66
C ARG A 226 -25.74 -43.27 43.14
N ALA A 227 -25.69 -44.59 43.27
CA ALA A 227 -26.88 -45.43 43.24
C ALA A 227 -27.13 -45.96 44.66
N ALA A 228 -28.04 -45.31 45.35
CA ALA A 228 -28.72 -45.85 46.51
C ALA A 228 -29.83 -46.80 46.02
N GLN A 229 -29.82 -48.04 46.52
CA GLN A 229 -30.90 -49.04 46.59
C GLN A 229 -30.21 -50.37 46.94
N GLY A 230 -30.53 -51.15 47.95
CA GLY A 230 -31.58 -51.15 48.95
C GLY A 230 -31.34 -52.41 49.79
N ALA A 231 -31.56 -52.32 51.09
CA ALA A 231 -31.43 -53.44 52.01
C ALA A 231 -32.66 -54.38 51.92
N ALA A 232 -32.44 -55.69 51.74
CA ALA A 232 -33.35 -56.78 52.11
C ALA A 232 -32.54 -58.09 52.04
N HIS A 233 -32.10 -58.71 53.14
CA HIS A 233 -32.82 -59.59 54.09
C HIS A 233 -33.30 -60.93 53.50
N ALA A 234 -32.51 -62.00 53.72
CA ALA A 234 -32.88 -63.42 53.95
C ALA A 234 -31.57 -64.25 53.83
N ARG A 235 -30.92 -64.82 54.86
CA ARG A 235 -31.29 -65.75 55.95
C ARG A 235 -31.72 -67.16 55.47
N GLY A 236 -30.80 -68.11 55.65
CA GLY A 236 -31.04 -69.54 55.90
C GLY A 236 -30.97 -70.46 54.66
N LYS A 237 -29.88 -71.21 54.45
CA LYS A 237 -29.54 -72.57 54.96
C LYS A 237 -30.26 -73.71 54.21
N PRO A 238 -29.70 -74.94 54.27
CA PRO A 238 -28.42 -75.41 53.72
C PRO A 238 -28.57 -76.05 52.32
#